data_AF-A0A972RI85-F1
#
_entry.id   AF-A0A972RI85-F1
#
_cell.length_a   1.000
_cell.length_b   1.000
_cell.length_c   1.000
_cell.angle_alpha   90.00
_cell.angle_beta   90.00
_cell.angle_gamma   90.00
#
_symmetry.space_group_name_H-M   'P 1'
#
loop_
_entity.id
_entity.type
_entity.pdbx_description
1 polymer ?
#
loop_
_entity_poly.entity_id
_entity_poly.type
_entity_poly.pdbx_seq_one_letter_code
_entity_poly.pdbx_strand_id
1 'polypeptide(L)'
;MSGKKLKDILKYKPGRKPSDTIKKAYLDWRQNQNPPIPLRCDISTCYFHTHELIWNGKELKPILDHINGVNGDNNPINLRFICSNCNSQQQTTGGGNKGRVTQEQSAFSIKREDGSKEENVLPEEHAKFGDSCDADVIKAKTHNKTNQY
;
A
#
# COMPACT_ATOMS: atom_id res chain seq x y z
N MET A 1 2.97 12.86 -12.22
CA MET A 1 3.02 12.03 -13.46
C MET A 1 1.64 12.04 -14.10
N SER A 2 1.48 11.74 -15.40
CA SER A 2 0.13 11.56 -15.97
C SER A 2 -0.57 10.37 -15.31
N GLY A 3 -1.87 10.48 -15.00
CA GLY A 3 -2.67 9.43 -14.34
C GLY A 3 -2.60 8.06 -15.03
N LYS A 4 -2.54 8.04 -16.37
CA LYS A 4 -2.35 6.80 -17.16
C LYS A 4 -1.02 6.09 -16.84
N LYS A 5 0.06 6.86 -16.69
CA LYS A 5 1.38 6.34 -16.35
C LYS A 5 1.45 5.81 -14.92
N LEU A 6 0.73 6.43 -13.98
CA LEU A 6 0.62 5.93 -12.60
C LEU A 6 -0.09 4.59 -12.55
N LYS A 7 -1.25 4.47 -13.22
CA LYS A 7 -2.01 3.21 -13.32
C LYS A 7 -1.16 2.06 -13.87
N ASP A 8 -0.29 2.35 -14.83
CA ASP A 8 0.61 1.33 -15.39
C ASP A 8 1.75 0.87 -14.47
N ILE A 9 2.16 1.72 -13.53
CA ILE A 9 3.22 1.41 -12.57
C ILE A 9 2.63 0.77 -11.29
N LEU A 10 1.54 1.33 -10.80
CA LEU A 10 0.90 1.00 -9.52
C LEU A 10 -0.19 -0.05 -9.72
N LYS A 11 0.22 -1.21 -10.21
CA LYS A 11 -0.62 -2.39 -10.41
C LYS A 11 0.16 -3.66 -10.09
N TYR A 12 -0.56 -4.77 -9.96
CA TYR A 12 0.10 -6.06 -9.91
C TYR A 12 0.83 -6.36 -11.23
N LYS A 13 2.09 -6.74 -11.11
CA LYS A 13 2.87 -7.31 -12.21
C LYS A 13 3.91 -8.24 -11.62
N PRO A 14 3.94 -9.52 -12.01
CA PRO A 14 4.84 -10.49 -11.40
C PRO A 14 6.30 -10.05 -11.49
N GLY A 15 7.02 -10.34 -10.41
CA GLY A 15 8.46 -10.09 -10.28
C GLY A 15 8.79 -8.66 -9.85
N ARG A 16 9.93 -8.54 -9.16
CA ARG A 16 10.41 -7.28 -8.57
C ARG A 16 10.58 -6.19 -9.63
N LYS A 17 10.05 -4.99 -9.34
CA LYS A 17 10.30 -3.76 -10.11
C LYS A 17 11.31 -2.86 -9.39
N PRO A 18 11.95 -1.91 -10.09
CA PRO A 18 12.83 -0.93 -9.45
C PRO A 18 12.07 -0.16 -8.36
N SER A 19 12.55 -0.27 -7.11
CA SER A 19 11.87 0.31 -5.94
C SER A 19 11.71 1.82 -6.07
N ASP A 20 12.70 2.52 -6.64
CA ASP A 20 12.64 3.97 -6.81
C ASP A 20 11.54 4.42 -7.78
N THR A 21 11.24 3.61 -8.80
CA THR A 21 10.12 3.88 -9.72
C THR A 21 8.78 3.77 -8.99
N ILE A 22 8.60 2.70 -8.20
CA ILE A 22 7.38 2.50 -7.43
C ILE A 22 7.23 3.59 -6.35
N LYS A 23 8.31 3.93 -5.64
CA LYS A 23 8.33 5.02 -4.64
C LYS A 23 7.86 6.34 -5.23
N LYS A 24 8.44 6.75 -6.36
CA LYS A 24 8.08 8.01 -7.04
C LYS A 24 6.61 8.00 -7.47
N ALA A 25 6.15 6.91 -8.08
CA ALA A 25 4.76 6.79 -8.50
C ALA A 25 3.80 6.81 -7.30
N TYR A 26 4.12 6.08 -6.23
CA TYR A 26 3.29 6.02 -5.03
C TYR A 26 3.23 7.36 -4.28
N LEU A 27 4.35 8.10 -4.21
CA LEU A 27 4.37 9.47 -3.68
C LEU A 27 3.46 10.41 -4.48
N ASP A 28 3.56 10.37 -5.81
CA ASP A 28 2.71 11.15 -6.72
C ASP A 28 1.23 10.75 -6.57
N TRP A 29 0.94 9.45 -6.42
CA TRP A 29 -0.41 8.98 -6.12
C TRP A 29 -0.94 9.51 -4.77
N ARG A 30 -0.12 9.50 -3.71
CA ARG A 30 -0.48 10.04 -2.38
C ARG A 30 -0.78 11.54 -2.42
N GLN A 31 0.02 12.30 -3.16
CA GLN A 31 -0.14 13.76 -3.31
C GLN A 31 -1.42 14.12 -4.08
N ASN A 32 -1.85 13.26 -5.00
CA ASN A 32 -3.09 13.46 -5.77
C ASN A 32 -4.36 12.97 -5.06
N GLN A 33 -4.26 12.48 -3.82
CA GLN A 33 -5.45 12.15 -3.02
C GLN A 33 -6.16 13.42 -2.55
N ASN A 34 -7.44 13.29 -2.19
CA ASN A 34 -8.23 14.39 -1.64
C ASN A 34 -8.83 13.97 -0.27
N PRO A 35 -8.24 14.40 0.86
CA PRO A 35 -7.06 15.25 0.98
C PRO A 35 -5.75 14.52 0.61
N PRO A 36 -4.67 15.25 0.25
CA PRO A 36 -3.36 14.66 -0.01
C PRO A 36 -2.85 13.91 1.21
N ILE A 37 -2.28 12.73 0.99
CA ILE A 37 -1.70 11.92 2.08
C ILE A 37 -0.24 12.36 2.27
N PRO A 38 0.14 12.92 3.43
CA PRO A 38 1.51 13.38 3.66
C PRO A 38 2.50 12.21 3.70
N LEU A 39 3.79 12.54 3.55
CA LEU A 39 4.87 11.59 3.77
C LEU A 39 4.99 11.34 5.28
N ARG A 40 4.61 10.13 5.71
CA ARG A 40 4.60 9.69 7.12
C ARG A 40 4.78 8.18 7.20
N CYS A 41 4.90 7.66 8.42
CA CYS A 41 4.71 6.23 8.66
C CYS A 41 3.21 5.91 8.64
N ASP A 42 2.78 4.88 7.92
CA ASP A 42 1.37 4.49 7.82
C ASP A 42 0.92 3.52 8.92
N ILE A 43 1.83 3.09 9.79
CA ILE A 43 1.46 2.37 11.01
C ILE A 43 0.82 3.37 11.97
N SER A 44 -0.48 3.24 12.21
CA SER A 44 -1.30 4.22 12.97
C SER A 44 -0.81 4.46 14.40
N THR A 45 -0.18 3.46 15.02
CA THR A 45 0.38 3.54 16.38
C THR A 45 1.82 4.08 16.43
N CYS A 46 2.43 4.38 15.28
CA CYS A 46 3.80 4.87 15.22
C CYS A 46 3.88 6.37 15.55
N TYR A 47 4.92 6.77 16.27
CA TYR A 47 5.23 8.18 16.52
C TYR A 47 5.29 9.02 15.24
N PHE A 48 5.94 8.49 14.18
CA PHE A 48 6.06 9.15 12.88
C PHE A 48 4.80 9.07 12.01
N HIS A 49 3.67 8.59 12.55
CA HIS A 49 2.37 8.69 11.87
C HIS A 49 1.83 10.12 11.93
N THR A 50 2.03 10.79 13.07
CA THR A 50 1.52 12.14 13.32
C THR A 50 2.64 13.19 13.41
N HIS A 51 3.90 12.76 13.50
CA HIS A 51 5.06 13.64 13.60
C HIS A 51 5.93 13.58 12.35
N GLU A 52 6.73 14.63 12.14
CA GLU A 52 7.71 14.68 11.06
C GLU A 52 8.71 13.52 11.14
N LEU A 53 9.14 13.03 9.98
CA LEU A 53 10.14 11.99 9.85
C LEU A 53 11.55 12.56 10.12
N ILE A 54 11.78 13.04 11.34
CA ILE A 54 13.06 13.56 11.81
C ILE A 54 13.51 12.72 13.01
N TRP A 55 14.73 12.21 12.93
CA TRP A 55 15.37 11.47 14.01
C TRP A 55 16.78 11.99 14.25
N ASN A 56 17.09 12.36 15.50
CA ASN A 56 18.37 12.94 15.88
C ASN A 56 18.80 14.13 14.99
N GLY A 57 17.86 15.03 14.71
CA GLY A 57 18.09 16.21 13.85
C GLY A 57 18.29 15.91 12.36
N LYS A 58 18.10 14.67 11.91
CA LYS A 58 18.26 14.26 10.51
C LYS A 58 16.96 13.70 9.94
N GLU A 59 16.74 13.93 8.65
CA GLU A 59 15.61 13.35 7.94
C GLU A 59 15.68 11.82 7.89
N LEU A 60 14.57 11.18 8.24
CA LEU A 60 14.37 9.75 8.13
C LEU A 60 13.63 9.44 6.82
N LYS A 61 14.29 8.76 5.90
CA LYS A 61 13.63 8.32 4.65
C LYS A 61 12.74 7.11 4.94
N PRO A 62 11.42 7.18 4.70
CA PRO A 62 10.55 6.04 4.92
C PRO A 62 10.78 4.97 3.85
N ILE A 63 10.53 3.73 4.23
CA ILE A 63 10.69 2.54 3.41
C ILE A 63 9.34 2.24 2.76
N LEU A 64 9.36 1.92 1.47
CA LEU A 64 8.19 1.41 0.76
C LEU A 64 8.04 -0.07 1.11
N ASP A 65 6.89 -0.42 1.66
CA ASP A 65 6.55 -1.76 2.09
C ASP A 65 5.27 -2.26 1.42
N HIS A 66 5.22 -3.57 1.21
CA HIS A 66 4.07 -4.29 0.66
C HIS A 66 3.36 -4.99 1.83
N ILE A 67 2.11 -4.64 2.11
CA ILE A 67 1.35 -5.16 3.26
C ILE A 67 1.27 -6.68 3.22
N ASN A 68 1.02 -7.27 2.05
CA ASN A 68 0.99 -8.72 1.86
C ASN A 68 2.37 -9.36 1.62
N GLY A 69 3.45 -8.57 1.58
CA GLY A 69 4.81 -9.06 1.32
C GLY A 69 5.12 -9.47 -0.13
N VAL A 70 4.19 -9.29 -1.07
CA VAL A 70 4.33 -9.70 -2.47
C VAL A 70 4.94 -8.56 -3.29
N ASN A 71 6.20 -8.73 -3.70
CA ASN A 71 6.98 -7.65 -4.33
C ASN A 71 6.50 -7.21 -5.74
N GLY A 72 5.62 -7.97 -6.38
CA GLY A 72 4.99 -7.60 -7.66
C GLY A 72 3.65 -6.92 -7.49
N ASP A 73 3.07 -6.92 -6.28
CA ASP A 73 1.76 -6.34 -6.01
C ASP A 73 1.87 -4.86 -5.65
N ASN A 74 2.09 -4.02 -6.66
CA ASN A 74 2.28 -2.58 -6.48
C ASN A 74 0.96 -1.80 -6.45
N ASN A 75 -0.16 -2.45 -6.12
CA ASN A 75 -1.42 -1.77 -5.94
C ASN A 75 -1.32 -0.77 -4.77
N PRO A 76 -1.78 0.49 -4.92
CA PRO A 76 -1.65 1.50 -3.88
C PRO A 76 -2.24 1.12 -2.52
N ILE A 77 -3.30 0.29 -2.51
CA ILE A 77 -3.90 -0.24 -1.28
C ILE A 77 -2.99 -1.24 -0.54
N ASN A 78 -2.14 -1.96 -1.29
CA ASN A 78 -1.16 -2.90 -0.74
C ASN A 78 0.19 -2.22 -0.42
N LEU A 79 0.41 -1.00 -0.92
CA LEU A 79 1.62 -0.23 -0.64
C LEU A 79 1.44 0.64 0.59
N ARG A 80 2.51 0.79 1.37
CA ARG A 80 2.60 1.76 2.47
C ARG A 80 4.00 2.30 2.63
N PHE A 81 4.12 3.48 3.21
CA PHE A 81 5.38 4.02 3.71
C PHE A 81 5.49 3.76 5.21
N ILE A 82 6.60 3.16 5.64
CA ILE A 82 6.87 2.90 7.07
C ILE A 82 8.26 3.36 7.46
N CYS A 83 8.46 3.76 8.72
CA CYS A 83 9.77 4.14 9.22
C CYS A 83 10.71 2.92 9.35
N SER A 84 12.01 3.15 9.49
CA SER A 84 13.01 2.07 9.66
C SER A 84 12.69 1.13 10.81
N ASN A 85 12.16 1.66 11.92
CA ASN A 85 11.83 0.89 13.12
C ASN A 85 10.56 0.04 12.93
N CYS A 86 9.54 0.56 12.26
CA CYS A 86 8.36 -0.24 11.92
C CYS A 86 8.71 -1.30 10.89
N ASN A 87 9.56 -0.99 9.92
CA ASN A 87 10.03 -1.94 8.92
C ASN A 87 10.75 -3.13 9.54
N SER A 88 11.65 -2.90 10.50
CA SER A 88 12.37 -3.99 11.17
C SER A 88 11.48 -4.98 11.91
N GLN A 89 10.25 -4.60 12.25
CA GLN A 89 9.26 -5.44 12.94
C GLN A 89 8.34 -6.22 11.97
N GLN A 90 8.41 -5.97 10.67
CA GLN A 90 7.58 -6.69 9.70
C GLN A 90 8.10 -8.12 9.48
N GLN A 91 7.19 -9.09 9.42
CA GLN A 91 7.51 -10.51 9.20
C GLN A 91 8.22 -10.77 7.86
N THR A 92 8.05 -9.86 6.89
CA THR A 92 8.59 -9.95 5.53
C THR A 92 10.01 -9.38 5.40
N THR A 93 10.50 -8.67 6.42
CA THR A 93 11.81 -8.00 6.43
C THR A 93 12.96 -9.01 6.50
N GLY A 94 14.16 -8.61 6.02
CA GLY A 94 15.38 -9.38 6.22
C GLY A 94 15.44 -10.72 5.48
N GLY A 95 14.58 -10.94 4.50
CA GLY A 95 14.47 -12.22 3.80
C GLY A 95 13.47 -13.20 4.44
N GLY A 96 12.68 -12.74 5.43
CA GLY A 96 11.59 -13.53 6.02
C GLY A 96 10.63 -14.08 4.96
N ASN A 97 10.45 -13.40 3.82
CA ASN A 97 9.55 -13.90 2.76
C ASN A 97 10.22 -14.77 1.67
N LYS A 98 11.47 -15.19 1.85
CA LYS A 98 12.20 -15.95 0.81
C LYS A 98 11.57 -17.34 0.60
N GLY A 99 11.18 -17.63 -0.64
CA GLY A 99 10.61 -18.93 -1.02
C GLY A 99 9.16 -19.16 -0.56
N ARG A 100 8.50 -18.14 0.01
CA ARG A 100 7.12 -18.22 0.48
C ARG A 100 6.10 -17.75 -0.55
N VAL A 101 6.51 -16.98 -1.56
CA VAL A 101 5.60 -16.43 -2.58
C VAL A 101 5.98 -16.93 -3.97
N THR A 102 5.00 -17.49 -4.67
CA THR A 102 5.08 -17.81 -6.10
C THR A 102 4.16 -16.85 -6.85
N GLN A 103 4.70 -16.14 -7.84
CA GLN A 103 3.95 -15.16 -8.62
C GLN A 103 3.69 -15.66 -10.04
N GLU A 104 2.44 -15.58 -10.46
CA GLU A 104 1.98 -15.90 -11.80
C GLU A 104 1.45 -14.63 -12.50
N GLN A 105 0.95 -14.75 -13.72
CA GLN A 105 0.56 -13.61 -14.55
C GLN A 105 -0.54 -12.75 -13.91
N SER A 106 -1.54 -13.39 -13.29
CA SER A 106 -2.73 -12.72 -12.75
C SER A 106 -3.00 -13.01 -11.27
N ALA A 107 -2.19 -13.87 -10.66
CA ALA A 107 -2.37 -14.32 -9.28
C ALA A 107 -1.02 -14.63 -8.64
N PHE A 108 -1.03 -14.84 -7.33
CA PHE A 108 0.10 -15.36 -6.59
C PHE A 108 -0.35 -16.44 -5.61
N SER A 109 0.59 -17.24 -5.15
CA SER A 109 0.39 -18.22 -4.08
C SER A 109 1.30 -17.89 -2.90
N ILE A 110 0.79 -18.09 -1.68
CA ILE A 110 1.54 -17.88 -0.44
C ILE A 110 1.63 -19.19 0.33
N LYS A 111 2.86 -19.62 0.64
CA LYS A 111 3.14 -20.70 1.59
C LYS A 111 3.20 -20.13 3.00
N ARG A 112 2.29 -20.56 3.86
CA ARG A 112 2.24 -20.19 5.28
C ARG A 112 3.25 -20.98 6.10
N GLU A 113 3.45 -20.57 7.35
CA GLU A 113 4.44 -21.19 8.24
C GLU A 113 4.07 -22.62 8.66
N ASP A 114 2.77 -22.91 8.74
CA ASP A 114 2.22 -24.26 8.97
C ASP A 114 2.40 -25.20 7.75
N GLY A 115 2.97 -24.69 6.65
CA GLY A 115 3.16 -25.43 5.40
C GLY A 115 1.92 -25.44 4.51
N SER A 116 0.78 -24.92 4.96
CA SER A 116 -0.40 -24.72 4.12
C SER A 116 -0.09 -23.71 3.01
N LYS A 117 -0.73 -23.89 1.87
CA LYS A 117 -0.57 -23.03 0.71
C LYS A 117 -1.91 -22.39 0.38
N GLU A 118 -1.90 -21.07 0.34
CA GLU A 118 -3.01 -20.30 -0.20
C GLU A 118 -2.73 -20.09 -1.70
N GLU A 119 -3.57 -20.70 -2.53
CA GLU A 119 -3.40 -20.73 -3.98
C GLU A 119 -4.30 -19.70 -4.67
N ASN A 120 -3.86 -19.23 -5.84
CA ASN A 120 -4.65 -18.37 -6.72
C ASN A 120 -5.18 -17.09 -6.05
N VAL A 121 -4.39 -16.51 -5.13
CA VAL A 121 -4.74 -15.23 -4.51
C VAL A 121 -4.68 -14.16 -5.58
N LEU A 122 -5.83 -13.51 -5.80
CA LEU A 122 -5.94 -12.38 -6.71
C LEU A 122 -5.47 -11.11 -6.00
N PRO A 123 -4.70 -10.24 -6.66
CA PRO A 123 -4.38 -8.93 -6.12
C PRO A 123 -5.65 -8.11 -5.89
N GLU A 124 -5.71 -7.37 -4.79
CA GLU A 124 -6.82 -6.44 -4.55
C GLU A 124 -6.72 -5.24 -5.50
N GLU A 125 -7.57 -5.22 -6.53
CA GLU A 125 -7.65 -4.12 -7.50
C GLU A 125 -8.68 -3.07 -7.08
N HIS A 126 -8.29 -2.12 -6.24
CA HIS A 126 -9.26 -1.10 -5.75
C HIS A 126 -8.73 0.33 -5.65
N ALA A 127 -7.52 0.65 -6.14
CA ALA A 127 -7.06 2.03 -6.13
C ALA A 127 -7.87 2.86 -7.13
N LYS A 128 -8.83 3.65 -6.63
CA LYS A 128 -9.49 4.70 -7.41
C LYS A 128 -8.45 5.78 -7.69
N PHE A 129 -7.81 5.72 -8.85
CA PHE A 129 -7.05 6.84 -9.38
C PHE A 129 -8.07 7.93 -9.73
N GLY A 130 -7.92 9.10 -9.13
CA GLY A 130 -8.81 10.24 -9.36
C GLY A 130 -8.77 10.68 -10.81
N ASP A 131 -9.63 10.09 -11.63
CA ASP A 131 -10.19 10.76 -12.79
C ASP A 131 -11.35 11.61 -12.24
N SER A 132 -11.34 12.90 -12.54
CA SER A 132 -12.45 13.82 -12.24
C SER A 132 -13.78 13.27 -12.80
N CYS A 133 -14.88 13.51 -12.07
CA CYS A 133 -16.29 13.16 -12.30
C CYS A 133 -16.58 11.65 -12.40
N ASP A 134 -17.14 11.00 -11.37
CA ASP A 134 -18.57 11.10 -11.04
C ASP A 134 -18.84 11.46 -9.57
N ALA A 135 -19.59 12.53 -9.37
CA ALA A 135 -20.04 13.01 -8.06
C ALA A 135 -21.28 12.26 -7.55
N ASP A 136 -21.43 10.95 -7.82
CA ASP A 136 -22.69 10.22 -7.58
C ASP A 136 -22.55 8.98 -6.67
N VAL A 137 -21.63 8.97 -5.70
CA VAL A 137 -21.57 7.89 -4.69
C VAL A 137 -21.49 8.38 -3.23
N ILE A 138 -21.64 9.69 -2.97
CA ILE A 138 -21.77 10.22 -1.59
C ILE A 138 -23.12 10.93 -1.41
N LYS A 139 -24.22 10.19 -1.64
CA LYS A 139 -25.55 10.50 -1.09
C LYS A 139 -26.30 9.21 -0.74
N ALA A 140 -25.72 8.38 0.11
CA ALA A 140 -26.46 7.31 0.77
C ALA A 140 -25.77 6.91 2.07
N LYS A 141 -25.96 7.72 3.13
CA LYS A 141 -25.96 7.31 4.55
C LYS A 141 -25.96 8.57 5.43
N THR A 142 -27.06 9.30 5.40
CA THR A 142 -27.47 10.20 6.49
C THR A 142 -28.90 10.59 6.20
N HIS A 143 -29.83 9.69 6.52
CA HIS A 143 -31.14 10.04 7.06
C HIS A 143 -31.87 8.77 7.50
N ASN A 144 -32.52 8.90 8.66
CA ASN A 144 -33.64 8.10 9.19
C ASN A 144 -33.29 6.73 9.79
N LYS A 145 -33.60 6.40 11.05
CA LYS A 145 -34.61 6.88 12.04
C LYS A 145 -34.12 6.49 13.45
N THR A 146 -34.21 7.33 14.48
CA THR A 146 -35.27 7.30 15.51
C THR A 146 -35.93 5.94 15.77
N ASN A 147 -35.70 5.38 16.96
CA ASN A 147 -36.69 4.75 17.87
C ASN A 147 -35.93 4.36 19.14
N GLN A 148 -36.23 4.92 20.32
CA GLN A 148 -37.29 4.45 21.23
C GLN A 148 -37.25 2.92 21.38
N TYR A 149 -36.61 2.41 22.44
CA TYR A 149 -37.21 2.16 23.75
C TYR A 149 -36.13 2.26 24.84
#